data_AF-A0A4P9Z4Y5-F1
#
_entry.id   AF-A0A4P9Z4Y5-F1
#
_cell.length_a   1.000
_cell.length_b   1.000
_cell.length_c   1.000
_cell.angle_alpha   90.00
_cell.angle_beta   90.00
_cell.angle_gamma   90.00
#
_symmetry.space_group_name_H-M   'P 1'
#
loop_
_entity.id
_entity.type
_entity.pdbx_description
1 polymer ?
#
loop_
_entity_poly.entity_id
_entity_poly.type
_entity_poly.pdbx_seq_one_letter_code
_entity_poly.pdbx_strand_id
1 'polypeptide(L)'
;ILVASLCFPGPQRSFIFLHWVVWPLGANFSVPEQFGYSPGAARQVDLWTESSLRLGAWHVLPASVYRQQVETANHTDSSRDALYDAALATHETVLYLHGNAATRGHYRRVDVCKLTPHMQRIATDMDANVFVVDYRGFADSGKCHLLYGTPSEAGLVEDAELSWQWLLDHGAPPANITILGKVGHAADIRARCTTDTSASLGVSPKLLILKAPFSSIPELVLEYRILKVLPLFRPLSLLPNS
;
A
#
# COMPACT_ATOMS: atom_id res chain seq x y z
N ILE A 1 -0.49 -31.25 -10.64
CA ILE A 1 -1.83 -30.68 -10.31
C ILE A 1 -1.72 -29.18 -10.02
N LEU A 2 -0.91 -28.74 -9.04
CA LEU A 2 -0.80 -27.31 -8.70
C LEU A 2 -0.09 -26.44 -9.77
N VAL A 3 0.87 -27.02 -10.50
CA VAL A 3 1.50 -26.34 -11.66
C VAL A 3 0.52 -26.21 -12.83
N ALA A 4 -0.26 -27.25 -13.12
CA ALA A 4 -1.29 -27.20 -14.17
C ALA A 4 -2.42 -26.21 -13.85
N SER A 5 -2.73 -25.98 -12.56
CA SER A 5 -3.70 -24.95 -12.17
C SER A 5 -3.22 -23.53 -12.43
N LEU A 6 -1.90 -23.27 -12.49
CA LEU A 6 -1.34 -21.96 -12.85
C LEU A 6 -1.50 -21.61 -14.33
N CYS A 7 -1.89 -22.58 -15.18
CA CYS A 7 -2.25 -22.31 -16.58
C CYS A 7 -3.65 -21.70 -16.72
N PHE A 8 -4.44 -21.67 -15.64
CA PHE A 8 -5.77 -21.08 -15.63
C PHE A 8 -5.73 -19.69 -14.96
N PRO A 9 -6.29 -18.63 -15.58
CA PRO A 9 -6.15 -17.25 -15.11
C PRO A 9 -6.63 -17.01 -13.67
N GLY A 10 -7.68 -17.71 -13.23
CA GLY A 10 -8.24 -17.56 -11.88
C GLY A 10 -7.28 -18.05 -10.78
N PRO A 11 -6.92 -19.34 -10.75
CA PRO A 11 -5.97 -19.86 -9.77
C PRO A 11 -4.61 -19.15 -9.85
N GLN A 12 -4.10 -18.88 -11.05
CA GLN A 12 -2.85 -18.15 -11.26
C GLN A 12 -2.88 -16.81 -10.52
N ARG A 13 -3.91 -15.99 -10.72
CA ARG A 13 -4.10 -14.70 -10.03
C ARG A 13 -4.16 -14.85 -8.52
N SER A 14 -4.90 -15.84 -8.02
CA SER A 14 -5.02 -16.08 -6.58
C SER A 14 -3.69 -16.44 -5.92
N PHE A 15 -2.82 -17.18 -6.61
CA PHE A 15 -1.46 -17.48 -6.13
C PHE A 15 -0.49 -16.31 -6.30
N ILE A 16 -0.64 -15.52 -7.37
CA ILE A 16 0.21 -14.36 -7.64
C ILE A 16 -0.03 -13.24 -6.64
N PHE A 17 -1.27 -12.91 -6.32
CA PHE A 17 -1.58 -11.73 -5.49
C PHE A 17 -1.89 -12.08 -4.04
N LEU A 18 -2.26 -13.34 -3.75
CA LEU A 18 -2.73 -13.78 -2.42
C LEU A 18 -3.75 -12.82 -1.78
N HIS A 19 -4.52 -12.11 -2.61
CA HIS A 19 -5.45 -11.05 -2.22
C HIS A 19 -6.63 -11.58 -1.39
N TRP A 20 -6.95 -12.88 -1.54
CA TRP A 20 -7.94 -13.59 -0.74
C TRP A 20 -7.48 -13.83 0.72
N VAL A 21 -6.18 -13.69 1.02
CA VAL A 21 -5.65 -13.79 2.38
C VAL A 21 -5.89 -12.47 3.10
N VAL A 22 -7.07 -12.34 3.71
CA VAL A 22 -7.41 -11.20 4.57
C VAL A 22 -7.03 -11.55 6.01
N TRP A 23 -5.89 -11.03 6.46
CA TRP A 23 -5.48 -11.12 7.86
C TRP A 23 -5.22 -9.72 8.42
N PRO A 24 -5.72 -9.39 9.62
CA PRO A 24 -6.59 -10.20 10.51
C PRO A 24 -8.00 -10.46 9.95
N LEU A 25 -8.58 -11.62 10.26
CA LEU A 25 -9.92 -12.05 9.81
C LEU A 25 -11.01 -11.21 10.48
N GLY A 26 -12.04 -10.83 9.71
CA GLY A 26 -13.19 -10.07 10.23
C GLY A 26 -12.86 -8.66 10.72
N ALA A 27 -11.67 -8.14 10.39
CA ALA A 27 -11.22 -6.84 10.85
C ALA A 27 -11.95 -5.69 10.15
N ASN A 28 -12.26 -4.64 10.90
CA ASN A 28 -12.85 -3.42 10.35
C ASN A 28 -11.74 -2.44 9.98
N PHE A 29 -11.38 -2.41 8.70
CA PHE A 29 -10.32 -1.53 8.23
C PHE A 29 -10.65 -0.04 8.33
N SER A 30 -11.91 0.35 8.55
CA SER A 30 -12.27 1.75 8.82
C SER A 30 -11.89 2.23 10.22
N VAL A 31 -11.40 1.33 11.10
CA VAL A 31 -11.00 1.64 12.47
C VAL A 31 -9.52 1.25 12.69
N PRO A 32 -8.56 2.14 12.35
CA PRO A 32 -7.13 1.87 12.50
C PRO A 32 -6.73 1.44 13.92
N GLU A 33 -7.44 1.89 14.95
CA GLU A 33 -7.20 1.54 16.36
C GLU A 33 -7.30 0.03 16.62
N GLN A 34 -8.11 -0.72 15.85
CA GLN A 34 -8.17 -2.19 15.96
C GLN A 34 -6.87 -2.87 15.54
N PHE A 35 -6.08 -2.18 14.73
CA PHE A 35 -4.76 -2.62 14.30
C PHE A 35 -3.69 -2.04 15.23
N GLY A 36 -4.09 -1.29 16.27
CA GLY A 36 -3.31 -0.77 17.38
C GLY A 36 -2.66 0.59 17.15
N TYR A 37 -3.13 1.38 16.18
CA TYR A 37 -2.82 2.81 16.15
C TYR A 37 -3.40 3.49 17.40
N SER A 38 -2.76 4.56 17.86
CA SER A 38 -3.33 5.37 18.94
C SER A 38 -4.56 6.13 18.41
N PRO A 39 -5.57 6.44 19.26
CA PRO A 39 -6.79 7.12 18.84
C PRO A 39 -6.49 8.40 18.06
N GLY A 40 -6.84 8.40 16.78
CA GLY A 40 -6.57 9.52 15.88
C GLY A 40 -5.14 9.77 15.45
N ALA A 41 -4.22 8.83 15.69
CA ALA A 41 -2.95 8.83 14.99
C ALA A 41 -3.10 8.50 13.50
N ALA A 42 -4.19 7.84 13.11
CA ALA A 42 -4.50 7.50 11.73
C ALA A 42 -5.98 7.72 11.41
N ARG A 43 -6.28 8.16 10.18
CA ARG A 43 -7.65 8.20 9.63
C ARG A 43 -7.82 7.21 8.49
N GLN A 44 -9.03 6.71 8.34
CA GLN A 44 -9.46 6.02 7.12
C GLN A 44 -9.63 7.03 5.97
N VAL A 45 -9.15 6.66 4.80
CA VAL A 45 -9.29 7.42 3.56
C VAL A 45 -9.86 6.49 2.49
N ASP A 46 -10.82 6.99 1.73
CA ASP A 46 -11.44 6.27 0.63
C ASP A 46 -11.08 6.97 -0.69
N LEU A 47 -10.43 6.22 -1.58
CA LEU A 47 -10.14 6.67 -2.94
C LEU A 47 -11.12 6.01 -3.89
N TRP A 48 -11.53 6.73 -4.93
CA TRP A 48 -12.50 6.25 -5.91
C TRP A 48 -11.87 6.24 -7.29
N THR A 49 -11.86 5.07 -7.93
CA THR A 49 -11.51 4.97 -9.35
C THR A 49 -12.61 5.59 -10.21
N GLU A 50 -12.29 5.89 -11.48
CA GLU A 50 -13.29 6.32 -12.47
C GLU A 50 -14.44 5.30 -12.62
N SER A 51 -14.14 4.01 -12.43
CA SER A 51 -15.11 2.92 -12.44
C SER A 51 -15.92 2.77 -11.13
N SER A 52 -15.88 3.76 -10.26
CA SER A 52 -16.57 3.76 -8.95
C SER A 52 -16.15 2.62 -8.03
N LEU A 53 -14.92 2.13 -8.19
CA LEU A 53 -14.33 1.16 -7.30
C LEU A 53 -13.65 1.89 -6.13
N ARG A 54 -14.03 1.54 -4.90
CA ARG A 54 -13.44 2.08 -3.67
C ARG A 54 -12.12 1.39 -3.35
N LEU A 55 -11.07 2.16 -3.13
CA LEU A 55 -9.83 1.71 -2.48
C LEU A 55 -9.79 2.25 -1.05
N GLY A 56 -9.49 1.38 -0.10
CA GLY A 56 -9.27 1.74 1.29
C GLY A 56 -7.81 2.08 1.55
N ALA A 57 -7.58 3.21 2.20
CA ALA A 57 -6.26 3.66 2.63
C ALA A 57 -6.29 4.17 4.08
N TRP A 58 -5.11 4.26 4.70
CA TRP A 58 -4.89 4.98 5.94
C TRP A 58 -3.91 6.11 5.74
N HIS A 59 -4.23 7.25 6.35
CA HIS A 59 -3.31 8.36 6.51
C HIS A 59 -2.91 8.44 7.99
N VAL A 60 -1.63 8.20 8.27
CA VAL A 60 -1.01 8.26 9.60
C VAL A 60 -0.24 9.57 9.75
N LEU A 61 -0.47 10.29 10.85
CA LEU A 61 0.19 11.56 11.14
C LEU A 61 1.68 11.39 11.49
N PRO A 62 2.50 12.43 11.25
CA PRO A 62 3.79 12.60 11.89
C PRO A 62 3.65 12.54 13.41
N ALA A 63 4.69 12.01 14.08
CA ALA A 63 4.67 11.88 15.53
C ALA A 63 4.63 13.24 16.25
N SER A 64 5.26 14.29 15.71
CA SER A 64 5.21 15.64 16.27
C SER A 64 3.80 16.22 16.21
N VAL A 65 3.14 16.14 15.06
CA VAL A 65 1.77 16.61 14.83
C VAL A 65 0.79 15.89 15.74
N TYR A 66 0.88 14.56 15.80
CA TYR A 66 0.02 13.77 16.68
C TYR A 66 0.24 14.12 18.17
N ARG A 67 1.50 14.29 18.61
CA ARG A 67 1.80 14.67 20.00
C ARG A 67 1.19 16.03 20.34
N GLN A 68 1.34 17.01 19.46
CA GLN A 68 0.76 18.34 19.65
C GLN A 68 -0.76 18.28 19.75
N GLN A 69 -1.42 17.50 18.88
CA GLN A 69 -2.87 17.30 18.92
C GLN A 69 -3.34 16.71 20.27
N VAL A 70 -2.63 15.71 20.79
CA VAL A 70 -2.96 15.07 22.07
C VAL A 70 -2.80 16.07 23.23
N GLU A 71 -1.82 16.96 23.16
CA GLU A 71 -1.59 18.00 24.15
C GLU A 71 -2.67 19.11 24.12
N THR A 72 -3.28 19.38 22.97
CA THR A 72 -4.29 20.47 22.80
C THR A 72 -5.76 20.01 22.94
N ALA A 73 -6.01 18.70 22.97
CA ALA A 73 -7.23 17.97 23.41
C ALA A 73 -8.62 18.65 23.33
N ASN A 74 -8.94 19.40 22.28
CA ASN A 74 -10.27 20.03 22.09
C ASN A 74 -10.82 19.92 20.66
N HIS A 75 -10.37 18.96 19.85
CA HIS A 75 -10.71 18.91 18.43
C HIS A 75 -11.98 18.08 18.13
N THR A 76 -12.95 18.70 17.47
CA THR A 76 -14.09 18.05 16.79
C THR A 76 -13.62 17.33 15.52
N ASP A 77 -14.44 16.42 14.97
CA ASP A 77 -14.07 15.64 13.76
C ASP A 77 -13.67 16.51 12.57
N SER A 78 -14.39 17.61 12.28
CA SER A 78 -14.02 18.53 11.19
C SER A 78 -12.69 19.25 11.44
N SER A 79 -12.32 19.49 12.70
CA SER A 79 -11.01 20.05 13.05
C SER A 79 -9.88 19.02 12.87
N ARG A 80 -10.19 17.72 12.88
CA ARG A 80 -9.22 16.66 12.68
C ARG A 80 -8.88 16.46 11.21
N ASP A 81 -9.85 16.48 10.30
CA ASP A 81 -9.54 16.35 8.87
C ASP A 81 -8.64 17.47 8.37
N ALA A 82 -8.90 18.70 8.79
CA ALA A 82 -8.03 19.84 8.50
C ALA A 82 -6.61 19.66 9.04
N LEU A 83 -6.43 19.01 10.20
CA LEU A 83 -5.11 18.71 10.77
C LEU A 83 -4.33 17.73 9.88
N TYR A 84 -4.99 16.67 9.41
CA TYR A 84 -4.38 15.71 8.49
C TYR A 84 -3.98 16.38 7.17
N ASP A 85 -4.86 17.17 6.56
CA ASP A 85 -4.55 17.83 5.29
C ASP A 85 -3.43 18.87 5.46
N ALA A 86 -3.43 19.61 6.58
CA ALA A 86 -2.33 20.51 6.92
C ALA A 86 -1.00 19.75 7.11
N ALA A 87 -1.02 18.55 7.70
CA ALA A 87 0.17 17.72 7.86
C ALA A 87 0.73 17.27 6.51
N LEU A 88 -0.11 16.91 5.54
CA LEU A 88 0.31 16.59 4.17
C LEU A 88 1.00 17.78 3.49
N ALA A 89 0.48 18.99 3.68
CA ALA A 89 1.06 20.20 3.08
C ALA A 89 2.39 20.64 3.70
N THR A 90 2.64 20.28 4.96
CA THR A 90 3.75 20.85 5.76
C THR A 90 4.86 19.85 6.08
N HIS A 91 4.58 18.55 6.04
CA HIS A 91 5.54 17.50 6.39
C HIS A 91 5.86 16.59 5.21
N GLU A 92 6.98 15.87 5.32
CA GLU A 92 7.31 14.78 4.40
C GLU A 92 6.20 13.73 4.40
N THR A 93 6.00 13.07 3.27
CA THR A 93 4.97 12.04 3.12
C THR A 93 5.56 10.79 2.49
N VAL A 94 5.34 9.64 3.10
CA VAL A 94 5.67 8.35 2.50
C VAL A 94 4.41 7.72 1.93
N LEU A 95 4.36 7.58 0.61
CA LEU A 95 3.37 6.73 -0.08
C LEU A 95 3.86 5.28 0.00
N TYR A 96 3.23 4.49 0.87
CA TYR A 96 3.57 3.09 1.09
C TYR A 96 2.71 2.15 0.24
N LEU A 97 3.34 1.59 -0.79
CA LEU A 97 2.76 0.64 -1.74
C LEU A 97 3.14 -0.79 -1.31
N HIS A 98 2.20 -1.50 -0.70
CA HIS A 98 2.51 -2.80 -0.11
C HIS A 98 2.81 -3.88 -1.17
N GLY A 99 3.47 -4.95 -0.75
CA GLY A 99 3.74 -6.09 -1.61
C GLY A 99 2.59 -7.08 -1.70
N ASN A 100 2.83 -8.18 -2.41
CA ASN A 100 1.96 -9.36 -2.46
C ASN A 100 1.43 -9.82 -1.08
N ALA A 101 0.21 -10.37 -1.07
CA ALA A 101 -0.53 -10.93 0.07
C ALA A 101 -0.97 -9.94 1.15
N ALA A 102 -1.80 -10.42 2.08
CA ALA A 102 -2.22 -9.72 3.29
C ALA A 102 -2.86 -8.34 3.02
N THR A 103 -2.88 -7.45 4.00
CA THR A 103 -3.65 -6.19 3.98
C THR A 103 -2.84 -5.04 4.57
N ARG A 104 -3.30 -3.78 4.46
CA ARG A 104 -2.70 -2.64 5.17
C ARG A 104 -2.63 -2.84 6.69
N GLY A 105 -3.53 -3.67 7.23
CA GLY A 105 -3.59 -4.05 8.64
C GLY A 105 -2.68 -5.21 9.07
N HIS A 106 -1.87 -5.79 8.19
CA HIS A 106 -0.97 -6.87 8.59
C HIS A 106 0.07 -6.36 9.60
N TYR A 107 0.29 -7.08 10.72
CA TYR A 107 1.14 -6.62 11.82
C TYR A 107 2.53 -6.13 11.36
N ARG A 108 3.25 -6.85 10.50
CA ARG A 108 4.55 -6.39 9.97
C ARG A 108 4.51 -5.06 9.19
N ARG A 109 3.35 -4.65 8.66
CA ARG A 109 3.15 -3.40 7.91
C ARG A 109 2.72 -2.29 8.83
N VAL A 110 1.85 -2.63 9.76
CA VAL A 110 1.51 -1.78 10.89
C VAL A 110 2.77 -1.48 11.72
N ASP A 111 3.68 -2.44 11.89
CA ASP A 111 4.98 -2.32 12.56
C ASP A 111 5.92 -1.37 11.81
N VAL A 112 5.91 -1.37 10.47
CA VAL A 112 6.61 -0.34 9.67
C VAL A 112 6.05 1.06 9.94
N CYS A 113 4.78 1.14 10.33
CA CYS A 113 4.11 2.38 10.74
C CYS A 113 4.13 2.61 12.27
N LYS A 114 4.71 1.70 13.09
CA LYS A 114 4.59 1.69 14.56
C LYS A 114 5.91 1.59 15.34
N LEU A 115 5.76 1.97 16.61
CA LEU A 115 6.71 1.99 17.72
C LEU A 115 6.99 0.60 18.34
N THR A 116 7.83 -0.25 17.72
CA THR A 116 8.51 -1.37 18.43
C THR A 116 9.88 -1.71 17.79
N PRO A 117 10.83 -2.37 18.49
CA PRO A 117 12.28 -2.16 18.34
C PRO A 117 12.96 -2.74 17.09
N HIS A 118 12.24 -3.39 16.19
CA HIS A 118 12.77 -3.84 14.90
C HIS A 118 11.84 -3.37 13.77
N MET A 119 12.34 -2.43 12.96
CA MET A 119 11.66 -1.67 11.88
C MET A 119 10.82 -0.45 12.31
N GLN A 120 11.18 0.14 13.44
CA GLN A 120 11.06 1.56 13.80
C GLN A 120 11.17 2.49 12.54
N ARG A 121 10.47 3.65 12.51
CA ARG A 121 11.03 4.97 12.08
C ARG A 121 10.33 5.88 11.05
N ILE A 122 9.29 5.51 10.30
CA ILE A 122 8.76 6.48 9.30
C ILE A 122 8.01 7.65 9.95
N ALA A 123 6.87 7.39 10.58
CA ALA A 123 6.09 8.45 11.24
C ALA A 123 6.80 9.02 12.47
N THR A 124 7.64 8.21 13.14
CA THR A 124 8.23 8.55 14.44
C THR A 124 9.62 9.16 14.37
N ASP A 125 10.44 8.80 13.39
CA ASP A 125 11.83 9.25 13.36
C ASP A 125 12.20 10.02 12.10
N MET A 126 11.44 9.86 11.00
CA MET A 126 11.44 10.84 9.90
C MET A 126 10.42 11.95 10.11
N ASP A 127 9.56 11.82 11.14
CA ASP A 127 8.49 12.77 11.44
C ASP A 127 7.65 13.10 10.19
N ALA A 128 7.25 12.04 9.49
CA ALA A 128 6.59 12.11 8.18
C ALA A 128 5.18 11.52 8.23
N ASN A 129 4.30 11.99 7.35
CA ASN A 129 3.03 11.32 7.08
C ASN A 129 3.29 9.94 6.48
N VAL A 130 2.42 8.97 6.78
CA VAL A 130 2.39 7.69 6.06
C VAL A 130 1.03 7.50 5.42
N PHE A 131 1.02 7.37 4.09
CA PHE A 131 -0.16 7.04 3.33
C PHE A 131 -0.04 5.60 2.82
N VAL A 132 -0.85 4.69 3.37
CA VAL A 132 -0.84 3.27 2.99
C VAL A 132 -2.18 2.89 2.37
N VAL A 133 -2.13 2.31 1.17
CA VAL A 133 -3.31 1.92 0.38
C VAL A 133 -3.36 0.41 0.18
N ASP A 134 -4.54 -0.19 0.27
CA ASP A 134 -4.78 -1.54 -0.26
C ASP A 134 -5.29 -1.46 -1.70
N TYR A 135 -4.67 -2.24 -2.59
CA TYR A 135 -5.09 -2.32 -4.00
C TYR A 135 -6.48 -2.96 -4.18
N ARG A 136 -7.09 -2.79 -5.35
CA ARG A 136 -8.34 -3.45 -5.72
C ARG A 136 -8.28 -4.96 -5.46
N GLY A 137 -9.26 -5.47 -4.71
CA GLY A 137 -9.33 -6.88 -4.32
C GLY A 137 -8.57 -7.24 -3.05
N PHE A 138 -7.82 -6.33 -2.44
CA PHE A 138 -7.18 -6.50 -1.14
C PHE A 138 -8.04 -5.91 -0.02
N ALA A 139 -7.98 -6.50 1.18
CA ALA A 139 -8.67 -6.01 2.37
C ALA A 139 -10.17 -5.68 2.14
N ASP A 140 -10.57 -4.42 2.23
CA ASP A 140 -11.90 -3.89 1.92
C ASP A 140 -11.95 -3.09 0.59
N SER A 141 -10.84 -3.00 -0.14
CA SER A 141 -10.74 -2.36 -1.45
C SER A 141 -11.42 -3.20 -2.53
N GLY A 142 -12.33 -2.58 -3.27
CA GLY A 142 -13.11 -3.26 -4.31
C GLY A 142 -14.09 -4.31 -3.76
N LYS A 143 -14.43 -4.25 -2.47
CA LYS A 143 -15.51 -5.04 -1.88
C LYS A 143 -16.77 -4.18 -1.74
N CYS A 144 -17.33 -3.76 -2.87
CA CYS A 144 -18.65 -3.15 -2.91
C CYS A 144 -19.67 -4.18 -3.40
N HIS A 145 -20.90 -4.09 -2.93
CA HIS A 145 -21.99 -5.04 -3.19
C HIS A 145 -22.39 -5.11 -4.68
N LEU A 146 -21.87 -4.19 -5.51
CA LEU A 146 -22.12 -4.11 -6.95
C LEU A 146 -20.88 -4.37 -7.82
N LEU A 147 -19.67 -4.32 -7.26
CA LEU A 147 -18.41 -4.44 -8.01
C LEU A 147 -17.33 -5.16 -7.18
N TYR A 148 -16.77 -6.23 -7.73
CA TYR A 148 -15.62 -6.94 -7.16
C TYR A 148 -14.33 -6.54 -7.86
N GLY A 149 -13.47 -5.81 -7.14
CA GLY A 149 -12.15 -5.45 -7.61
C GLY A 149 -11.27 -6.68 -7.80
N THR A 150 -10.89 -6.96 -9.05
CA THR A 150 -10.01 -8.08 -9.37
C THR A 150 -8.59 -7.55 -9.59
N PRO A 151 -7.58 -8.03 -8.82
CA PRO A 151 -6.22 -7.52 -8.98
C PRO A 151 -5.59 -7.99 -10.30
N SER A 152 -4.88 -7.07 -10.94
CA SER A 152 -4.04 -7.28 -12.13
C SER A 152 -2.83 -6.34 -12.03
N GLU A 153 -1.73 -6.63 -12.73
CA GLU A 153 -0.54 -5.75 -12.70
C GLU A 153 -0.89 -4.31 -13.13
N ALA A 154 -1.60 -4.16 -14.25
CA ALA A 154 -2.08 -2.86 -14.71
C ALA A 154 -2.99 -2.17 -13.69
N GLY A 155 -3.92 -2.92 -13.06
CA GLY A 155 -4.82 -2.36 -12.06
C GLY A 155 -4.10 -1.90 -10.78
N LEU A 156 -3.03 -2.58 -10.38
CA LEU A 156 -2.22 -2.17 -9.23
C LEU A 156 -1.40 -0.91 -9.53
N VAL A 157 -0.99 -0.70 -10.78
CA VAL A 157 -0.36 0.55 -11.24
C VAL A 157 -1.37 1.69 -11.20
N GLU A 158 -2.56 1.50 -11.78
CA GLU A 158 -3.67 2.49 -11.74
C GLU A 158 -4.04 2.89 -10.29
N ASP A 159 -4.14 1.91 -9.39
CA ASP A 159 -4.46 2.16 -7.98
C ASP A 159 -3.36 2.97 -7.27
N ALA A 160 -2.10 2.78 -7.66
CA ALA A 160 -0.97 3.50 -7.10
C ALA A 160 -0.87 4.94 -7.67
N GLU A 161 -1.18 5.12 -8.96
CA GLU A 161 -1.33 6.43 -9.60
C GLU A 161 -2.47 7.23 -8.96
N LEU A 162 -3.62 6.60 -8.70
CA LEU A 162 -4.74 7.22 -7.99
C LEU A 162 -4.34 7.68 -6.59
N SER A 163 -3.52 6.89 -5.89
CA SER A 163 -3.02 7.23 -4.57
C SER A 163 -2.04 8.40 -4.59
N TRP A 164 -1.16 8.44 -5.60
CA TRP A 164 -0.29 9.57 -5.85
C TRP A 164 -1.09 10.85 -6.12
N GLN A 165 -2.06 10.78 -7.03
CA GLN A 165 -2.90 11.93 -7.39
C GLN A 165 -3.68 12.46 -6.19
N TRP A 166 -4.25 11.56 -5.40
CA TRP A 166 -4.98 11.92 -4.19
C TRP A 166 -4.10 12.74 -3.23
N LEU A 167 -2.84 12.37 -3.04
CA LEU A 167 -1.90 13.12 -2.19
C LEU A 167 -1.67 14.54 -2.72
N LEU A 168 -1.47 14.69 -4.03
CA LEU A 168 -1.28 15.99 -4.67
C LEU A 168 -2.52 16.89 -4.52
N ASP A 169 -3.70 16.32 -4.75
CA ASP A 169 -4.97 17.04 -4.65
C ASP A 169 -5.27 17.51 -3.21
N HIS A 170 -4.72 16.81 -2.21
CA HIS A 170 -4.82 17.16 -0.78
C HIS A 170 -3.63 18.02 -0.30
N GLY A 171 -2.84 18.57 -1.22
CA GLY A 171 -1.83 19.59 -0.93
C GLY A 171 -0.45 19.05 -0.57
N ALA A 172 -0.20 17.75 -0.67
CA ALA A 172 1.14 17.20 -0.47
C ALA A 172 2.08 17.66 -1.60
N PRO A 173 3.18 18.38 -1.29
CA PRO A 173 4.12 18.81 -2.33
C PRO A 173 4.84 17.59 -2.93
N PRO A 174 4.92 17.43 -4.27
CA PRO A 174 5.64 16.30 -4.89
C PRO A 174 7.08 16.13 -4.37
N ALA A 175 7.76 17.26 -4.12
CA ALA A 175 9.12 17.32 -3.60
C ALA A 175 9.26 16.82 -2.15
N ASN A 176 8.15 16.60 -1.44
CA ASN A 176 8.09 16.05 -0.08
C ASN A 176 7.54 14.62 -0.06
N ILE A 177 7.20 14.03 -1.22
CA ILE A 177 6.65 12.68 -1.29
C ILE A 177 7.75 11.68 -1.63
N THR A 178 7.93 10.69 -0.77
CA THR A 178 8.76 9.50 -1.01
C THR A 178 7.86 8.30 -1.30
N ILE A 179 8.08 7.62 -2.42
CA ILE A 179 7.38 6.37 -2.74
C ILE A 179 8.18 5.20 -2.19
N LEU A 180 7.56 4.39 -1.33
CA LEU A 180 8.14 3.17 -0.79
C LEU A 180 7.33 1.97 -1.26
N GLY A 181 7.93 1.06 -2.02
CA GLY A 181 7.18 -0.10 -2.54
C GLY A 181 8.02 -1.24 -3.11
N LYS A 182 7.34 -2.28 -3.60
CA LYS A 182 7.96 -3.38 -4.36
C LYS A 182 8.07 -3.03 -5.86
N VAL A 183 9.05 -3.66 -6.52
CA VAL A 183 9.72 -3.18 -7.75
C VAL A 183 8.88 -3.02 -9.00
N GLY A 184 7.73 -3.67 -9.14
CA GLY A 184 6.84 -3.42 -10.29
C GLY A 184 6.15 -2.04 -10.20
N HIS A 185 5.27 -1.88 -9.23
CA HIS A 185 4.34 -0.74 -9.21
C HIS A 185 5.03 0.62 -8.96
N ALA A 186 6.01 0.64 -8.07
CA ALA A 186 6.65 1.90 -7.67
C ALA A 186 7.63 2.43 -8.73
N ALA A 187 8.20 1.53 -9.56
CA ALA A 187 9.04 1.92 -10.69
C ALA A 187 8.20 2.43 -11.87
N ASP A 188 7.04 1.82 -12.13
CA ASP A 188 6.12 2.26 -13.18
C ASP A 188 5.57 3.67 -12.92
N ILE A 189 5.21 3.97 -11.66
CA ILE A 189 4.82 5.34 -11.28
C ILE A 189 5.96 6.32 -11.56
N ARG A 190 7.19 6.01 -11.15
CA ARG A 190 8.33 6.90 -11.40
C ARG A 190 8.59 7.09 -12.89
N ALA A 191 8.53 6.02 -13.68
CA ALA A 191 8.71 6.10 -15.13
C ALA A 191 7.67 7.04 -15.75
N ARG A 192 6.40 6.89 -15.36
CA ARG A 192 5.30 7.73 -15.84
C ARG A 192 5.41 9.17 -15.32
N CYS A 193 5.84 9.36 -14.08
CA CYS A 193 6.18 10.67 -13.50
C CYS A 193 7.24 11.46 -14.31
N THR A 194 8.02 10.77 -15.15
CA THR A 194 9.10 11.34 -15.96
C THR A 194 8.79 11.41 -17.45
N THR A 195 7.80 10.66 -17.93
CA THR A 195 7.48 10.52 -19.37
C THR A 195 6.12 11.09 -19.75
N ASP A 196 5.19 11.21 -18.80
CA ASP A 196 3.87 11.79 -19.03
C ASP A 196 3.93 13.31 -18.80
N THR A 197 3.57 14.08 -19.82
CA THR A 197 3.57 15.56 -19.78
C THR A 197 2.27 16.14 -19.23
N SER A 198 1.32 15.31 -18.81
CA SER A 198 0.12 15.76 -18.08
C SER A 198 0.47 16.37 -16.72
N ALA A 199 -0.25 17.42 -16.32
CA ALA A 199 0.06 18.22 -15.12
C ALA A 199 0.13 17.43 -13.79
N SER A 200 -0.54 16.28 -13.70
CA SER A 200 -0.59 15.36 -12.56
C SER A 200 0.59 14.39 -12.45
N LEU A 201 1.09 13.92 -13.60
CA LEU A 201 2.16 12.93 -13.73
C LEU A 201 3.44 13.54 -14.32
N GLY A 202 3.53 14.86 -14.51
CA GLY A 202 4.75 15.53 -14.95
C GLY A 202 5.71 15.91 -13.81
N VAL A 203 5.40 15.54 -12.57
CA VAL A 203 6.14 15.93 -11.37
C VAL A 203 6.71 14.72 -10.66
N SER A 204 8.01 14.73 -10.42
CA SER A 204 8.72 13.59 -9.82
C SER A 204 8.65 13.59 -8.29
N PRO A 205 8.50 12.41 -7.66
CA PRO A 205 8.63 12.27 -6.22
C PRO A 205 10.06 12.62 -5.76
N LYS A 206 10.20 13.00 -4.49
CA LYS A 206 11.50 13.22 -3.82
C LYS A 206 12.43 12.02 -3.96
N LEU A 207 11.91 10.83 -3.67
CA LEU A 207 12.67 9.59 -3.64
C LEU A 207 11.77 8.39 -3.96
N LEU A 208 12.36 7.39 -4.59
CA LEU A 208 11.78 6.05 -4.77
C LEU A 208 12.63 5.04 -4.01
N ILE A 209 12.04 4.35 -3.03
CA ILE A 209 12.67 3.28 -2.26
C ILE A 209 12.03 1.95 -2.64
N LEU A 210 12.86 1.04 -3.13
CA LEU A 210 12.45 -0.29 -3.58
C LEU A 210 12.82 -1.35 -2.53
N LYS A 211 11.81 -2.06 -1.99
CA LYS A 211 12.01 -3.10 -0.96
C LYS A 211 11.79 -4.49 -1.54
N ALA A 212 12.83 -5.33 -1.55
CA ALA A 212 12.82 -6.73 -2.02
C ALA A 212 12.19 -6.91 -3.43
N PRO A 213 12.94 -6.55 -4.49
CA PRO A 213 12.51 -6.70 -5.88
C PRO A 213 12.19 -8.15 -6.22
N PHE A 214 11.04 -8.36 -6.85
CA PHE A 214 10.97 -9.34 -7.94
C PHE A 214 10.71 -8.49 -9.17
N SER A 215 11.51 -8.70 -10.21
CA SER A 215 11.40 -7.98 -11.48
C SER A 215 10.25 -8.51 -12.34
N SER A 216 9.69 -9.67 -12.00
CA SER A 216 8.56 -10.27 -12.72
C SER A 216 7.79 -11.32 -11.90
N ILE A 217 6.54 -11.59 -12.30
CA ILE A 217 5.72 -12.69 -11.75
C ILE A 217 6.38 -14.08 -11.89
N PRO A 218 7.06 -14.44 -13.00
CA PRO A 218 7.82 -15.68 -13.09
C PRO A 218 8.89 -15.81 -11.99
N GLU A 219 9.64 -14.73 -11.71
CA GLU A 219 10.66 -14.70 -10.68
C GLU A 219 10.04 -14.85 -9.27
N LEU A 220 8.90 -14.19 -9.04
CA LEU A 220 8.10 -14.35 -7.83
C LEU A 220 7.61 -15.80 -7.62
N VAL A 221 7.13 -16.48 -8.66
CA VAL A 221 6.64 -17.87 -8.60
C VAL A 221 7.78 -18.85 -8.32
N LEU A 222 8.97 -18.62 -8.90
CA LEU A 222 10.16 -19.44 -8.66
C LEU A 222 10.73 -19.26 -7.25
N GLU A 223 10.63 -18.05 -6.69
CA GLU A 223 11.11 -17.75 -5.32
C GLU A 223 10.06 -18.02 -4.21
N TYR A 224 8.83 -18.37 -4.59
CA TYR A 224 7.72 -18.54 -3.66
C TYR A 224 7.85 -19.77 -2.73
N ARG A 225 8.54 -19.59 -1.59
CA ARG A 225 8.47 -20.49 -0.42
C ARG A 225 7.27 -20.11 0.45
N ILE A 226 6.05 -20.23 -0.07
CA ILE A 226 4.82 -19.77 0.61
C ILE A 226 4.66 -20.37 2.02
N LEU A 227 5.20 -21.57 2.26
CA LEU A 227 5.28 -22.23 3.55
C LEU A 227 6.58 -23.05 3.52
N LYS A 228 7.33 -23.16 4.62
CA LYS A 228 8.44 -24.13 4.78
C LYS A 228 8.00 -25.61 4.64
N VAL A 229 6.79 -25.88 4.14
CA VAL A 229 6.10 -27.18 4.19
C VAL A 229 5.91 -27.80 2.80
N LEU A 230 5.86 -27.02 1.70
CA LEU A 230 5.68 -27.60 0.35
C LEU A 230 6.57 -26.89 -0.69
N PRO A 231 7.70 -27.49 -1.10
CA PRO A 231 8.53 -26.95 -2.17
C PRO A 231 7.85 -27.25 -3.50
N LEU A 232 6.95 -26.36 -3.90
CA LEU A 232 6.05 -26.57 -5.03
C LEU A 232 6.75 -26.78 -6.38
N PHE A 233 8.02 -26.35 -6.49
CA PHE A 233 8.81 -26.36 -7.73
C PHE A 233 10.17 -27.06 -7.60
N ARG A 234 10.44 -27.80 -6.53
CA ARG A 234 11.65 -28.65 -6.45
C ARG A 234 11.82 -29.64 -7.63
N PRO A 235 10.76 -30.15 -8.29
CA PRO A 235 10.94 -31.07 -9.42
C PRO A 235 11.41 -30.40 -10.73
N LEU A 236 11.31 -29.08 -10.87
CA LEU A 236 11.69 -28.37 -12.11
C LEU A 236 13.15 -27.88 -12.12
N SER A 237 13.79 -27.78 -10.96
CA SER A 237 15.23 -27.48 -10.86
C SER A 237 16.14 -28.68 -11.20
N LEU A 238 15.57 -29.79 -11.68
CA LEU A 238 16.27 -31.01 -12.06
C LEU A 238 16.26 -31.27 -13.58
N LEU A 239 15.63 -30.39 -14.37
CA LEU A 239 15.72 -30.47 -15.82
C LEU A 239 17.04 -29.81 -16.26
N PRO A 240 17.91 -30.51 -16.99
CA PRO A 240 19.08 -29.90 -17.60
C PRO A 240 18.64 -28.81 -18.58
N ASN A 241 19.35 -27.68 -18.60
CA ASN A 241 19.23 -26.71 -19.68
C ASN A 241 19.60 -27.41 -20.99
N SER A 242 18.62 -27.61 -21.87
CA SER A 242 18.82 -27.99 -23.28
C SER A 242 18.71 -26.76 -24.15
#